data_AF-A0A6L6B9M0-F1
#
_entry.id   AF-A0A6L6B9M0-F1
#
_cell.length_a   1.000
_cell.length_b   1.000
_cell.length_c   1.000
_cell.angle_alpha   90.00
_cell.angle_beta   90.00
_cell.angle_gamma   90.00
#
_symmetry.space_group_name_H-M   'P 1'
#
loop_
_entity.id
_entity.type
_entity.pdbx_description
1 polymer ?
#
loop_
_entity_poly.entity_id
_entity_poly.type
_entity_poly.pdbx_seq_one_letter_code
_entity_poly.pdbx_strand_id
1 'polypeptide(L)'
;MSKLIAGLLITILTGIGSIFAGNFSMGNASSAVEFGQGVYQIEACDDWVRVNISTGATGEFGAPEGLSALTGVVISSLDTRACAGTEFTIAAFDEENNPLPIYRTDGLSGMCSDIGCAGPTEIKLQIDNAGNLTSSIPASLYLIDQNPMTADFTITFVNPAILANSVGRLNIQTASL
;
A
#
# COMPACT_ATOMS: atom_id res chain seq x y z
N MET A 1 18.10 50.16 -9.03
CA MET A 1 18.47 48.73 -9.17
C MET A 1 18.42 47.94 -7.87
N SER A 2 18.36 48.56 -6.69
CA SER A 2 18.31 47.88 -5.38
C SER A 2 16.97 47.20 -5.03
N LYS A 3 15.85 47.64 -5.63
CA LYS A 3 14.51 47.08 -5.33
C LYS A 3 14.24 45.71 -6.01
N LEU A 4 14.90 45.43 -7.13
CA LEU A 4 14.76 44.15 -7.85
C LEU A 4 15.55 43.01 -7.18
N ILE A 5 16.66 43.33 -6.51
CA ILE A 5 17.48 42.35 -5.79
C ILE A 5 16.78 41.90 -4.51
N ALA A 6 16.09 42.81 -3.82
CA ALA A 6 15.33 42.47 -2.61
C ALA A 6 14.13 41.55 -2.91
N GLY A 7 13.46 41.74 -4.05
CA GLY A 7 12.34 40.88 -4.46
C GLY A 7 12.77 39.45 -4.84
N LEU A 8 13.92 39.30 -5.49
CA LEU A 8 14.48 38.00 -5.88
C LEU A 8 14.99 37.20 -4.67
N LEU A 9 15.47 37.88 -3.62
CA LEU A 9 15.94 37.23 -2.40
C LEU A 9 14.78 36.62 -1.58
N ILE A 10 13.58 37.20 -1.67
CA ILE A 10 12.40 36.76 -0.90
C ILE A 10 11.74 35.52 -1.53
N THR A 11 11.79 35.38 -2.86
CA THR A 11 11.26 34.17 -3.54
C THR A 11 12.17 32.95 -3.38
N ILE A 12 13.48 33.13 -3.18
CA ILE A 12 14.39 32.01 -2.90
C ILE A 12 14.18 31.45 -1.49
N LEU A 13 13.73 32.26 -0.52
CA LEU A 13 13.44 31.79 0.85
C LEU A 13 12.09 31.07 1.01
N THR A 14 11.19 31.15 0.04
CA THR A 14 9.87 30.48 0.08
C THR A 14 9.82 29.20 -0.75
N GLY A 15 10.93 28.83 -1.41
CA GLY A 15 11.05 27.64 -2.26
C GLY A 15 11.25 26.32 -1.52
N ILE A 16 11.30 26.31 -0.18
CA ILE A 16 11.26 25.09 0.61
C ILE A 16 9.83 24.92 1.12
N GLY A 17 8.91 24.69 0.17
CA GLY A 17 7.64 24.08 0.51
C GLY A 17 7.95 22.68 1.02
N SER A 18 8.19 22.56 2.33
CA SER A 18 8.20 21.27 2.99
C SER A 18 6.88 20.59 2.62
N ILE A 19 6.96 19.51 1.85
CA ILE A 19 5.93 18.47 1.88
C ILE A 19 6.03 17.86 3.27
N PHE A 20 5.49 18.58 4.26
CA PHE A 20 5.23 18.01 5.55
C PHE A 20 4.04 17.08 5.30
N ALA A 21 4.32 15.79 5.18
CA ALA A 21 3.29 14.77 5.32
C ALA A 21 2.68 15.00 6.72
N GLY A 22 1.54 15.70 6.75
CA GLY A 22 0.79 15.90 7.97
C GLY A 22 0.27 14.54 8.41
N ASN A 23 0.81 14.02 9.51
CA ASN A 23 0.18 12.92 10.21
C ASN A 23 -1.16 13.42 10.75
N PHE A 24 -2.25 13.01 10.11
CA PHE A 24 -3.59 13.17 10.66
C PHE A 24 -3.72 12.21 11.85
N SER A 25 -3.41 12.70 13.05
CA SER A 25 -3.76 12.02 14.29
C SER A 25 -5.18 12.44 14.67
N MET A 26 -6.17 11.65 14.27
CA MET A 26 -7.53 11.76 14.81
C MET A 26 -7.66 10.88 16.05
N GLY A 27 -7.72 11.54 17.22
CA GLY A 27 -8.76 11.32 18.22
C GLY A 27 -8.81 10.03 19.05
N ASN A 28 -8.47 10.21 20.34
CA ASN A 28 -9.01 9.54 21.54
C ASN A 28 -8.37 8.21 21.97
N ALA A 29 -7.73 8.25 23.16
CA ALA A 29 -6.95 7.18 23.80
C ALA A 29 -7.79 5.97 24.29
N SER A 30 -9.00 5.76 23.77
CA SER A 30 -9.92 4.69 24.18
C SER A 30 -10.44 3.84 23.00
N SER A 31 -9.97 4.10 21.79
CA SER A 31 -10.25 3.28 20.61
C SER A 31 -8.91 3.01 19.94
N ALA A 32 -8.48 1.75 19.90
CA ALA A 32 -7.27 1.36 19.20
C ALA A 32 -7.33 1.93 17.78
N VAL A 33 -6.40 2.81 17.43
CA VAL A 33 -6.36 3.42 16.10
C VAL A 33 -6.02 2.29 15.12
N GLU A 34 -7.00 1.84 14.35
CA GLU A 34 -6.90 0.69 13.44
C GLU A 34 -6.18 0.97 12.12
N PHE A 35 -5.65 2.18 11.93
CA PHE A 35 -5.01 2.58 10.69
C PHE A 35 -3.49 2.53 10.83
N GLY A 36 -2.85 1.62 10.10
CA GLY A 36 -1.41 1.63 9.88
C GLY A 36 -1.00 2.96 9.28
N GLN A 37 -0.09 3.68 9.95
CA GLN A 37 0.39 5.01 9.54
C GLN A 37 1.43 4.92 8.40
N GLY A 38 1.16 4.04 7.43
CA GLY A 38 2.09 3.68 6.38
C GLY A 38 2.58 4.88 5.60
N VAL A 39 3.88 5.17 5.68
CA VAL A 39 4.53 6.06 4.71
C VAL A 39 4.53 5.35 3.36
N TYR A 40 3.79 5.87 2.39
CA TYR A 40 3.71 5.29 1.05
C TYR A 40 4.89 5.78 0.22
N GLN A 41 5.81 4.89 -0.12
CA GLN A 41 6.80 5.16 -1.16
C GLN A 41 6.32 4.53 -2.45
N ILE A 42 6.01 5.38 -3.43
CA ILE A 42 5.52 4.97 -4.74
C ILE A 42 6.55 5.43 -5.76
N GLU A 43 7.33 4.48 -6.26
CA GLU A 43 8.13 4.66 -7.47
C GLU A 43 7.35 3.94 -8.57
N ALA A 44 6.51 4.70 -9.29
CA ALA A 44 5.62 4.17 -10.32
C ALA A 44 5.85 4.84 -11.68
N CYS A 45 5.38 4.18 -12.72
CA CYS A 45 5.31 4.63 -14.12
C CYS A 45 4.40 5.86 -14.37
N ASP A 46 3.76 6.42 -13.35
CA ASP A 46 2.92 7.63 -13.44
C ASP A 46 3.15 8.52 -12.21
N ASP A 47 3.00 9.84 -12.40
CA ASP A 47 3.28 10.90 -11.43
C ASP A 47 2.31 10.89 -10.21
N TRP A 48 1.22 10.11 -10.24
CA TRP A 48 0.15 10.21 -9.26
C TRP A 48 -0.59 8.91 -8.91
N VAL A 49 0.05 7.74 -9.01
CA VAL A 49 -0.51 6.50 -8.45
C VAL A 49 -0.65 6.63 -6.93
N ARG A 50 -1.79 6.25 -6.36
CA ARG A 50 -2.01 6.23 -4.91
C ARG A 50 -2.29 4.83 -4.45
N VAL A 51 -1.78 4.46 -3.28
CA VAL A 51 -2.10 3.15 -2.70
C VAL A 51 -2.66 3.28 -1.31
N ASN A 52 -3.71 2.52 -1.05
CA ASN A 52 -4.41 2.47 0.21
C ASN A 52 -4.50 1.02 0.69
N ILE A 53 -4.53 0.82 2.00
CA ILE A 53 -4.89 -0.46 2.60
C ILE A 53 -6.40 -0.68 2.56
N SER A 54 -6.81 -1.92 2.41
CA SER A 54 -8.19 -2.37 2.62
C SER A 54 -8.23 -3.26 3.86
N THR A 55 -9.16 -2.96 4.77
CA THR A 55 -9.32 -3.67 6.05
C THR A 55 -10.63 -4.44 6.07
N GLY A 56 -10.61 -5.63 6.67
CA GLY A 56 -11.81 -6.42 6.90
C GLY A 56 -12.65 -5.87 8.06
N ALA A 57 -13.76 -6.53 8.35
CA ALA A 57 -14.47 -6.30 9.60
C ALA A 57 -13.61 -6.73 10.80
N THR A 58 -13.87 -6.12 11.97
CA THR A 58 -13.16 -6.49 13.20
C THR A 58 -13.43 -7.93 13.59
N GLY A 59 -12.39 -8.66 13.99
CA GLY A 59 -12.50 -10.08 14.34
C GLY A 59 -12.61 -11.05 13.15
N GLU A 60 -12.67 -10.55 11.92
CA GLU A 60 -12.71 -11.38 10.71
C GLU A 60 -11.34 -12.06 10.47
N PHE A 61 -11.33 -13.19 9.75
CA PHE A 61 -10.12 -13.94 9.38
C PHE A 61 -9.25 -14.41 10.57
N GLY A 62 -9.81 -14.42 11.78
CA GLY A 62 -9.09 -14.76 13.01
C GLY A 62 -8.25 -13.60 13.56
N ALA A 63 -8.60 -12.35 13.24
CA ALA A 63 -8.11 -11.19 13.96
C ALA A 63 -8.67 -11.18 15.41
N PRO A 64 -7.92 -10.67 16.41
CA PRO A 64 -8.44 -10.47 17.76
C PRO A 64 -9.61 -9.46 17.81
N GLU A 65 -10.41 -9.50 18.87
CA GLU A 65 -11.51 -8.55 19.07
C GLU A 65 -11.01 -7.10 19.05
N GLY A 66 -11.68 -6.26 18.25
CA GLY A 66 -11.34 -4.83 18.11
C GLY A 66 -10.17 -4.54 17.17
N LEU A 67 -9.65 -5.55 16.46
CA LEU A 67 -8.65 -5.39 15.41
C LEU A 67 -9.15 -5.94 14.08
N SER A 68 -8.68 -5.32 13.00
CA SER A 68 -9.04 -5.68 11.62
C SER A 68 -7.85 -6.30 10.88
N ALA A 69 -8.11 -7.38 10.14
CA ALA A 69 -7.13 -7.97 9.24
C ALA A 69 -6.90 -7.04 8.03
N LEU A 70 -5.67 -7.00 7.51
CA LEU A 70 -5.36 -6.41 6.21
C LEU A 70 -5.88 -7.33 5.12
N THR A 71 -7.06 -7.03 4.60
CA THR A 71 -7.73 -7.87 3.60
C THR A 71 -7.33 -7.54 2.18
N GLY A 72 -6.66 -6.41 1.95
CA GLY A 72 -6.29 -6.03 0.60
C GLY A 72 -5.52 -4.73 0.50
N VAL A 73 -5.24 -4.38 -0.74
CA VAL A 73 -4.57 -3.15 -1.14
C VAL A 73 -5.33 -2.58 -2.34
N VAL A 74 -5.63 -1.29 -2.31
CA VAL A 74 -6.27 -0.56 -3.41
C VAL A 74 -5.23 0.34 -4.05
N ILE A 75 -4.92 0.08 -5.32
CA ILE A 75 -4.08 0.92 -6.16
C ILE A 75 -5.00 1.82 -6.96
N SER A 76 -5.06 3.08 -6.56
CA SER A 76 -5.85 4.09 -7.24
C SER A 76 -5.09 4.73 -8.38
N SER A 77 -5.82 4.99 -9.46
CA SER A 77 -5.37 5.81 -10.58
C SER A 77 -4.19 5.20 -11.35
N LEU A 78 -4.19 3.88 -11.48
CA LEU A 78 -3.16 3.17 -12.25
C LEU A 78 -3.55 3.14 -13.73
N ASP A 79 -2.82 3.89 -14.58
CA ASP A 79 -2.95 3.77 -16.03
C ASP A 79 -2.13 2.58 -16.56
N THR A 80 -2.80 1.45 -16.83
CA THR A 80 -2.13 0.24 -17.31
C THR A 80 -1.50 0.38 -18.70
N ARG A 81 -1.91 1.38 -19.50
CA ARG A 81 -1.29 1.65 -20.80
C ARG A 81 0.00 2.44 -20.65
N ALA A 82 0.02 3.41 -19.72
CA ALA A 82 1.24 4.13 -19.38
C ALA A 82 2.27 3.21 -18.71
N CYS A 83 1.78 2.23 -17.94
CA CYS A 83 2.57 1.25 -17.22
C CYS A 83 2.83 -0.06 -17.97
N ALA A 84 2.61 -0.08 -19.30
CA ALA A 84 2.85 -1.26 -20.12
C ALA A 84 4.33 -1.71 -20.03
N GLY A 85 4.56 -3.00 -19.82
CA GLY A 85 5.91 -3.55 -19.64
C GLY A 85 6.51 -3.29 -18.25
N THR A 86 5.68 -3.24 -17.21
CA THR A 86 6.12 -2.94 -15.83
C THR A 86 5.68 -4.03 -14.84
N GLU A 87 6.58 -4.43 -13.94
CA GLU A 87 6.30 -5.23 -12.74
C GLU A 87 6.15 -4.32 -11.52
N PHE A 88 5.05 -4.47 -10.79
CA PHE A 88 4.80 -3.87 -9.49
C PHE A 88 5.11 -4.88 -8.40
N THR A 89 5.94 -4.48 -7.44
CA THR A 89 6.19 -5.25 -6.22
C THR A 89 5.63 -4.48 -5.03
N ILE A 90 4.69 -5.09 -4.30
CA ILE A 90 4.06 -4.52 -3.11
C ILE A 90 4.55 -5.30 -1.90
N ALA A 91 5.11 -4.60 -0.92
CA ALA A 91 5.64 -5.19 0.30
C ALA A 91 5.14 -4.42 1.54
N ALA A 92 4.79 -5.14 2.60
CA ALA A 92 4.41 -4.56 3.88
C ALA A 92 5.55 -4.73 4.89
N PHE A 93 5.76 -3.71 5.72
CA PHE A 93 6.75 -3.71 6.78
C PHE A 93 6.15 -3.21 8.10
N ASP A 94 6.69 -3.69 9.22
CA ASP A 94 6.39 -3.15 10.55
C ASP A 94 7.10 -1.80 10.80
N GLU A 95 6.94 -1.25 12.00
CA GLU A 95 7.55 0.04 12.40
C GLU A 95 9.10 -0.05 12.45
N GLU A 96 9.64 -1.24 12.69
CA GLU A 96 11.08 -1.52 12.72
C GLU A 96 11.67 -1.81 11.33
N ASN A 97 10.86 -1.83 10.26
CA ASN A 97 11.22 -2.18 8.88
C ASN A 97 11.45 -3.68 8.62
N ASN A 98 10.91 -4.57 9.43
CA ASN A 98 10.90 -6.00 9.13
C ASN A 98 9.78 -6.32 8.14
N PRO A 99 10.05 -7.17 7.13
CA PRO A 99 9.05 -7.53 6.14
C PRO A 99 7.95 -8.41 6.76
N LEU A 100 6.70 -8.07 6.45
CA LEU A 100 5.52 -8.75 6.94
C LEU A 100 4.92 -9.67 5.86
N PRO A 101 4.54 -10.91 6.19
CA PRO A 101 3.87 -11.81 5.26
C PRO A 101 2.46 -11.28 4.97
N ILE A 102 2.12 -11.00 3.71
CA ILE A 102 0.88 -10.28 3.37
C ILE A 102 -0.34 -11.22 3.34
N TYR A 103 -0.12 -12.48 2.95
CA TYR A 103 -1.14 -13.52 2.94
C TYR A 103 -0.56 -14.88 3.34
N ARG A 104 -1.45 -15.79 3.77
CA ARG A 104 -1.08 -17.16 4.13
C ARG A 104 -1.20 -18.10 2.95
N THR A 105 -0.26 -19.04 2.85
CA THR A 105 -0.26 -20.13 1.87
C THR A 105 -0.38 -21.51 2.50
N ASP A 106 -0.37 -21.59 3.83
CA ASP A 106 -0.40 -22.82 4.62
C ASP A 106 -1.82 -23.36 4.88
N GLY A 107 -2.85 -22.62 4.47
CA GLY A 107 -4.26 -23.00 4.64
C GLY A 107 -4.76 -22.94 6.08
N LEU A 108 -3.97 -22.36 7.01
CA LEU A 108 -4.40 -22.12 8.37
C LEU A 108 -5.26 -20.85 8.45
N SER A 109 -6.25 -20.86 9.33
CA SER A 109 -7.04 -19.68 9.67
C SER A 109 -6.41 -18.96 10.87
N GLY A 110 -6.31 -17.64 10.82
CA GLY A 110 -5.75 -16.81 11.89
C GLY A 110 -4.54 -15.99 11.47
N MET A 111 -4.23 -14.96 12.25
CA MET A 111 -3.15 -14.01 11.96
C MET A 111 -1.76 -14.59 12.25
N CYS A 112 -0.75 -14.11 11.54
CA CYS A 112 0.65 -14.47 11.71
C CYS A 112 1.24 -14.03 13.06
N SER A 113 0.65 -13.01 13.69
CA SER A 113 1.01 -12.57 15.03
C SER A 113 0.68 -13.62 16.10
N ASP A 114 -0.37 -14.41 15.87
CA ASP A 114 -0.85 -15.44 16.82
C ASP A 114 -0.33 -16.83 16.45
N ILE A 115 -0.31 -17.15 15.16
CA ILE A 115 0.14 -18.43 14.64
C ILE A 115 1.19 -18.14 13.58
N GLY A 116 2.46 -18.39 13.94
CA GLY A 116 3.60 -18.20 13.05
C GLY A 116 3.33 -18.77 11.66
N CYS A 117 3.64 -17.99 10.62
CA CYS A 117 3.26 -18.30 9.26
C CYS A 117 4.47 -18.30 8.32
N ALA A 118 4.41 -19.19 7.35
CA ALA A 118 5.24 -19.10 6.15
C ALA A 118 4.38 -18.44 5.08
N GLY A 119 4.65 -17.17 4.78
CA GLY A 119 3.92 -16.42 3.78
C GLY A 119 4.88 -15.53 2.99
N PRO A 120 4.56 -15.22 1.73
CA PRO A 120 5.34 -14.28 0.96
C PRO A 120 5.17 -12.88 1.53
N THR A 121 6.30 -12.17 1.61
CA THR A 121 6.38 -10.79 2.09
C THR A 121 6.17 -9.77 0.99
N GLU A 122 6.06 -10.24 -0.26
CA GLU A 122 5.94 -9.43 -1.46
C GLU A 122 4.86 -9.97 -2.37
N ILE A 123 4.16 -9.06 -3.04
CA ILE A 123 3.20 -9.34 -4.08
C ILE A 123 3.71 -8.77 -5.39
N LYS A 124 3.74 -9.58 -6.43
CA LYS A 124 4.18 -9.19 -7.76
C LYS A 124 3.03 -9.20 -8.76
N LEU A 125 2.81 -8.06 -9.38
CA LEU A 125 1.86 -7.86 -10.48
C LEU A 125 2.62 -7.40 -11.71
N GLN A 126 2.29 -7.91 -12.88
CA GLN A 126 2.96 -7.59 -14.13
C GLN A 126 1.95 -7.02 -15.12
N ILE A 127 2.27 -5.90 -15.74
CA ILE A 127 1.50 -5.33 -16.83
C ILE A 127 2.27 -5.61 -18.12
N ASP A 128 1.67 -6.41 -19.01
CA ASP A 128 2.30 -6.73 -20.29
C ASP A 128 2.38 -5.51 -21.23
N ASN A 129 3.05 -5.66 -22.37
CA ASN A 129 3.17 -4.59 -23.37
C ASN A 129 1.83 -4.19 -24.03
N ALA A 130 0.77 -4.99 -23.86
CA ALA A 130 -0.57 -4.68 -24.32
C ALA A 130 -1.43 -3.99 -23.24
N GLY A 131 -0.89 -3.79 -22.03
CA GLY A 131 -1.58 -3.17 -20.90
C GLY A 131 -2.46 -4.15 -20.11
N ASN A 132 -2.31 -5.46 -20.31
CA ASN A 132 -3.03 -6.46 -19.54
C ASN A 132 -2.32 -6.73 -18.22
N LEU A 133 -3.09 -6.75 -17.14
CA LEU A 133 -2.61 -7.13 -15.82
C LEU A 133 -2.55 -8.66 -15.70
N THR A 134 -1.37 -9.14 -15.32
CA THR A 134 -1.10 -10.53 -14.96
C THR A 134 -0.44 -10.54 -13.59
N SER A 135 -0.45 -11.67 -12.90
CA SER A 135 0.26 -11.81 -11.64
C SER A 135 0.92 -13.17 -11.60
N SER A 136 2.11 -13.20 -11.02
CA SER A 136 2.87 -14.43 -10.77
C SER A 136 2.31 -15.23 -9.59
N ILE A 137 1.34 -14.68 -8.86
CA ILE A 137 0.68 -15.34 -7.74
C ILE A 137 -0.52 -16.14 -8.30
N PRO A 138 -0.81 -17.33 -7.75
CA PRO A 138 -2.04 -18.06 -8.05
C PRO A 138 -3.30 -17.26 -7.69
N ALA A 139 -4.27 -17.17 -8.61
CA ALA A 139 -5.56 -16.52 -8.39
C ALA A 139 -6.42 -17.15 -7.26
N SER A 140 -6.00 -18.29 -6.71
CA SER A 140 -6.60 -18.87 -5.50
C SER A 140 -6.22 -18.13 -4.21
N LEU A 141 -5.25 -17.21 -4.27
CA LEU A 141 -4.70 -16.52 -3.10
C LEU A 141 -5.04 -15.03 -3.07
N TYR A 142 -5.48 -14.46 -4.20
CA TYR A 142 -5.96 -13.09 -4.29
C TYR A 142 -7.02 -12.95 -5.40
N LEU A 143 -7.84 -11.92 -5.27
CA LEU A 143 -8.79 -11.44 -6.27
C LEU A 143 -8.34 -10.06 -6.70
N ILE A 144 -8.36 -9.77 -8.01
CA ILE A 144 -8.16 -8.41 -8.53
C ILE A 144 -9.46 -7.96 -9.17
N ASP A 145 -10.01 -6.88 -8.65
CA ASP A 145 -11.12 -6.17 -9.25
C ASP A 145 -10.62 -4.83 -9.81
N GLN A 146 -11.08 -4.49 -11.02
CA GLN A 146 -10.76 -3.22 -11.65
C GLN A 146 -12.04 -2.41 -11.81
N ASN A 147 -12.03 -1.19 -11.28
CA ASN A 147 -13.08 -0.21 -11.57
C ASN A 147 -12.69 0.59 -12.82
N PRO A 148 -13.35 0.36 -13.98
CA PRO A 148 -12.99 1.04 -15.22
C PRO A 148 -13.33 2.54 -15.23
N MET A 149 -14.16 3.01 -14.29
CA MET A 149 -14.54 4.43 -14.21
C MET A 149 -13.52 5.27 -13.43
N THR A 150 -12.87 4.67 -12.44
CA THR A 150 -11.92 5.36 -11.54
C THR A 150 -10.47 4.93 -11.76
N ALA A 151 -10.22 3.91 -12.58
CA ALA A 151 -8.93 3.25 -12.75
C ALA A 151 -8.33 2.77 -11.42
N ASP A 152 -9.21 2.37 -10.49
CA ASP A 152 -8.81 1.75 -9.23
C ASP A 152 -8.71 0.23 -9.41
N PHE A 153 -7.61 -0.34 -8.89
CA PHE A 153 -7.39 -1.77 -8.81
C PHE A 153 -7.45 -2.19 -7.35
N THR A 154 -8.38 -3.07 -7.02
CA THR A 154 -8.50 -3.63 -5.67
C THR A 154 -7.94 -5.04 -5.68
N ILE A 155 -6.88 -5.25 -4.91
CA ILE A 155 -6.30 -6.57 -4.64
C ILE A 155 -6.86 -7.03 -3.31
N THR A 156 -7.61 -8.12 -3.29
CA THR A 156 -8.16 -8.72 -2.07
C THR A 156 -7.49 -10.05 -1.80
N PHE A 157 -6.99 -10.26 -0.59
CA PHE A 157 -6.36 -11.50 -0.16
C PHE A 157 -7.41 -12.50 0.31
N VAL A 158 -7.31 -13.75 -0.17
CA VAL A 158 -8.23 -14.82 0.24
C VAL A 158 -7.97 -15.24 1.69
N ASN A 159 -6.68 -15.32 2.07
CA ASN A 159 -6.24 -15.64 3.42
C ASN A 159 -5.32 -14.53 3.95
N PRO A 160 -5.88 -13.44 4.50
CA PRO A 160 -5.12 -12.38 5.14
C PRO A 160 -4.19 -12.94 6.23
N ALA A 161 -2.94 -12.47 6.25
CA ALA A 161 -1.94 -12.94 7.20
C ALA A 161 -1.68 -11.97 8.35
N ILE A 162 -1.92 -10.67 8.16
CA ILE A 162 -1.48 -9.63 9.10
C ILE A 162 -2.63 -8.71 9.48
N LEU A 163 -2.47 -8.08 10.64
CA LEU A 163 -3.38 -7.05 11.12
C LEU A 163 -3.05 -5.71 10.44
N ALA A 164 -4.08 -4.93 10.16
CA ALA A 164 -3.92 -3.60 9.54
C ALA A 164 -3.07 -2.66 10.39
N ASN A 165 -3.17 -2.78 11.73
CA ASN A 165 -2.39 -1.97 12.67
C ASN A 165 -0.92 -2.39 12.80
N SER A 166 -0.55 -3.57 12.29
CA SER A 166 0.85 -4.03 12.32
C SER A 166 1.67 -3.45 11.17
N VAL A 167 1.01 -2.84 10.17
CA VAL A 167 1.68 -2.25 9.00
C VAL A 167 2.18 -0.85 9.35
N GLY A 168 3.48 -0.73 9.59
CA GLY A 168 4.17 0.55 9.77
C GLY A 168 4.48 1.23 8.44
N ARG A 169 4.70 0.45 7.36
CA ARG A 169 4.99 0.97 6.01
C ARG A 169 4.49 0.04 4.91
N LEU A 170 3.95 0.62 3.84
CA LEU A 170 3.79 -0.05 2.56
C LEU A 170 4.80 0.47 1.55
N ASN A 171 5.55 -0.43 0.93
CA ASN A 171 6.48 -0.11 -0.15
C ASN A 171 5.94 -0.64 -1.47
N ILE A 172 6.04 0.18 -2.51
CA ILE A 172 5.63 -0.18 -3.85
C ILE A 172 6.72 0.23 -4.80
N GLN A 173 7.27 -0.78 -5.46
CA GLN A 173 8.36 -0.63 -6.41
C GLN A 173 7.86 -1.01 -7.79
N THR A 174 8.30 -0.26 -8.79
CA THR A 174 8.12 -0.65 -10.18
C THR A 174 9.46 -0.98 -10.84
N ALA A 175 9.44 -1.96 -11.72
CA ALA A 175 10.58 -2.34 -12.54
C ALA A 175 10.10 -2.62 -13.96
N SER A 176 10.90 -2.24 -14.97
CA SER A 176 10.59 -2.62 -16.35
C SER A 176 10.77 -4.14 -16.56
N LEU A 177 9.86 -4.75 -17.32
CA LEU A 177 9.87 -6.17 -17.70
C LEU A 177 10.86 -6.49 -18.83
#